data_AF-A0A1F2UCZ9-F1
#
_entry.id   AF-A0A1F2UCZ9-F1
#
_cell.length_a   1.000
_cell.length_b   1.000
_cell.length_c   1.000
_cell.angle_alpha   90.00
_cell.angle_beta   90.00
_cell.angle_gamma   90.00
#
_symmetry.space_group_name_H-M   'P 1'
#
loop_
_entity.id
_entity.type
_entity.pdbx_description
1 polymer ?
#
loop_
_entity_poly.entity_id
_entity_poly.type
_entity_poly.pdbx_seq_one_letter_code
_entity_poly.pdbx_strand_id
1 'polypeptide(L)' 'MKLKTSVTLSEDILKTVRRVGQRGESRSETIERLVREALATRARRAADAKDLALINQHAKRLNAEADDVLAYQVEP' A
#
# COMPACT_ATOMS: atom_id res chain seq x y z
N MET A 1 17.08 -13.26 13.82
CA MET A 1 16.82 -14.65 14.27
C MET A 1 15.39 -15.03 13.91
N LYS A 2 15.13 -16.31 13.58
CA LYS A 2 13.78 -16.82 13.29
C LYS A 2 13.23 -17.55 14.51
N LEU A 3 11.96 -17.31 14.84
CA LEU A 3 11.24 -17.99 15.92
C LEU A 3 10.20 -18.93 15.30
N LYS A 4 10.06 -20.13 15.85
CA LYS A 4 8.99 -21.05 15.46
C LYS A 4 7.69 -20.60 16.12
N THR A 5 6.63 -20.54 15.33
CA THR A 5 5.28 -20.20 15.79
C THR A 5 4.29 -21.14 15.11
N SER A 6 3.29 -21.60 15.86
CA SER A 6 2.17 -22.35 15.32
C SER A 6 1.05 -21.38 14.96
N VAL A 7 0.54 -21.48 13.74
CA VAL A 7 -0.56 -20.67 13.24
C VAL A 7 -1.55 -21.57 12.54
N THR A 8 -2.83 -21.44 12.90
CA THR A 8 -3.92 -22.14 12.22
C THR A 8 -4.20 -21.44 10.91
N LEU A 9 -4.14 -22.18 9.82
CA LEU A 9 -4.43 -21.72 8.46
C LEU A 9 -5.40 -22.70 7.81
N SER A 10 -6.26 -22.18 6.93
CA SER A 10 -7.16 -23.01 6.16
C SER A 10 -6.39 -23.85 5.12
N GLU A 11 -6.97 -24.98 4.74
CA GLU A 11 -6.31 -25.96 3.87
C GLU A 11 -6.05 -25.41 2.46
N ASP A 12 -6.96 -24.60 1.94
CA ASP A 12 -6.84 -23.91 0.65
C ASP A 12 -5.66 -22.92 0.64
N ILE A 13 -5.42 -22.23 1.74
CA ILE A 13 -4.25 -21.35 1.89
C ILE A 13 -2.96 -22.17 1.88
N LEU A 14 -2.91 -23.28 2.60
CA LEU A 14 -1.73 -24.17 2.59
C LEU A 14 -1.45 -24.75 1.20
N LYS A 15 -2.49 -25.10 0.44
CA LYS A 15 -2.38 -25.54 -0.96
C LYS A 15 -1.83 -24.44 -1.86
N THR A 16 -2.32 -23.21 -1.68
CA THR A 16 -1.89 -22.04 -2.44
C THR A 16 -0.44 -21.69 -2.16
N VAL A 17 -0.05 -21.65 -0.88
CA VAL A 17 1.34 -21.44 -0.43
C VAL A 17 2.27 -22.46 -1.09
N ARG A 18 1.89 -23.74 -1.13
CA ARG A 18 2.71 -24.77 -1.78
C ARG A 18 2.87 -24.52 -3.28
N ARG A 19 1.84 -23.99 -3.96
CA ARG A 19 1.86 -23.71 -5.40
C ARG A 19 2.72 -22.51 -5.77
N VAL A 20 2.73 -21.47 -4.94
CA VAL A 20 3.47 -20.22 -5.19
C VAL A 20 4.90 -20.22 -4.62
N GLY A 21 5.28 -21.31 -3.95
CA GLY A 21 6.64 -21.49 -3.44
C GLY A 21 7.65 -21.54 -4.58
N GLN A 22 8.81 -20.94 -4.35
CA GLN A 22 9.92 -20.97 -5.31
C GLN A 22 10.71 -22.28 -5.18
N ARG A 23 11.47 -22.63 -6.23
CA ARG A 23 12.29 -23.86 -6.22
C ARG A 23 13.29 -23.80 -5.06
N GLY A 24 13.19 -24.75 -4.13
CA GLY A 24 14.06 -24.84 -2.96
C GLY A 24 13.58 -24.07 -1.72
N GLU A 25 12.49 -23.30 -1.80
CA GLU A 25 11.88 -22.68 -0.61
C GLU A 25 11.15 -23.73 0.23
N SER A 26 11.36 -23.67 1.54
CA SER A 26 10.50 -24.31 2.52
C SER A 26 9.16 -23.57 2.64
N ARG A 27 8.12 -24.28 3.11
CA ARG A 27 6.80 -23.67 3.41
C ARG A 27 6.92 -22.44 4.32
N SER A 28 7.79 -22.49 5.33
CA SER A 28 8.02 -21.37 6.23
C SER A 28 8.65 -20.16 5.53
N GLU A 29 9.56 -20.38 4.58
CA GLU A 29 10.19 -19.30 3.81
C GLU A 29 9.20 -18.66 2.85
N THR A 30 8.39 -19.47 2.15
CA THR A 30 7.32 -18.95 1.29
C THR A 30 6.32 -18.12 2.09
N ILE A 31 5.87 -18.61 3.25
CA ILE A 31 4.95 -17.86 4.13
C ILE A 31 5.61 -16.56 4.61
N GLU A 32 6.85 -16.61 5.07
CA GLU A 32 7.57 -15.42 5.54
C GLU A 32 7.70 -14.35 4.43
N ARG A 33 8.07 -14.77 3.21
CA ARG A 33 8.19 -13.87 2.07
C ARG A 33 6.85 -13.20 1.74
N LEU A 34 5.77 -13.99 1.61
CA LEU A 34 4.44 -13.46 1.31
C LEU A 34 3.94 -12.49 2.39
N VAL A 35 4.19 -12.79 3.66
CA VAL A 35 3.83 -11.90 4.77
C VAL A 35 4.62 -10.59 4.70
N ARG A 36 5.93 -10.65 4.41
CA ARG A 36 6.78 -9.45 4.25
C ARG A 36 6.30 -8.58 3.09
N GLU A 37 6.04 -9.18 1.94
CA GLU A 37 5.51 -8.48 0.76
C GLU A 37 4.16 -7.81 1.06
N ALA A 38 3.26 -8.52 1.73
CA ALA A 38 1.94 -7.99 2.10
C ALA A 38 2.03 -6.83 3.12
N LEU A 39 2.94 -6.92 4.09
CA LEU A 39 3.16 -5.84 5.07
C LEU A 39 3.80 -4.61 4.42
N ALA A 40 4.81 -4.80 3.57
CA ALA A 40 5.44 -3.72 2.82
C ALA A 40 4.44 -3.00 1.91
N THR A 41 3.59 -3.76 1.21
CA THR A 41 2.53 -3.22 0.37
C THR A 41 1.52 -2.41 1.17
N ARG A 42 1.10 -2.89 2.35
CA ARG A 42 0.20 -2.14 3.24
C ARG A 42 0.84 -0.85 3.75
N ALA A 43 2.10 -0.89 4.16
CA ALA A 43 2.83 0.29 4.62
C ALA A 43 2.93 1.34 3.49
N ARG A 44 3.26 0.91 2.27
CA ARG A 44 3.31 1.80 1.10
C ARG A 44 1.96 2.42 0.81
N ARG A 45 0.88 1.63 0.75
CA ARG A 45 -0.48 2.17 0.54
C ARG A 45 -0.91 3.19 1.59
N ALA A 46 -0.53 2.97 2.85
CA ALA A 46 -0.83 3.92 3.92
C ALA A 46 -0.07 5.25 3.73
N ALA A 47 1.19 5.19 3.28
CA ALA A 47 1.97 6.37 2.91
C ALA A 47 1.35 7.08 1.70
N ASP A 48 1.07 6.35 0.62
CA ASP A 48 0.47 6.90 -0.61
C ASP A 48 -0.86 7.60 -0.33
N ALA A 49 -1.70 7.04 0.56
CA ALA A 49 -2.96 7.66 0.96
C ALA A 49 -2.76 8.99 1.71
N LYS A 50 -1.72 9.08 2.55
CA LYS A 50 -1.36 10.31 3.25
C LYS A 50 -0.85 11.37 2.26
N ASP A 51 0.00 10.97 1.33
CA ASP A 51 0.56 11.87 0.32
C ASP A 51 -0.54 12.39 -0.61
N LEU A 52 -1.47 11.53 -1.04
CA LEU A 52 -2.63 11.92 -1.82
C LEU A 52 -3.50 12.95 -1.09
N ALA A 53 -3.69 12.80 0.23
CA ALA A 53 -4.43 13.77 1.03
C ALA A 53 -3.75 15.15 1.05
N LEU A 54 -2.42 15.19 1.16
CA LEU A 54 -1.64 16.43 1.11
C LEU A 54 -1.71 17.09 -0.27
N ILE A 55 -1.54 16.33 -1.35
CA ILE A 55 -1.68 16.82 -2.73
C ILE A 55 -3.05 17.47 -2.93
N ASN A 56 -4.12 16.80 -2.50
CA ASN A 56 -5.48 17.33 -2.61
C ASN A 56 -5.70 18.60 -1.77
N GLN A 57 -5.08 18.69 -0.60
CA GLN A 57 -5.14 19.90 0.22
C GLN A 57 -4.48 21.09 -0.50
N HIS A 58 -3.29 20.88 -1.07
CA HIS A 58 -2.59 21.92 -1.82
C HIS A 58 -3.31 22.31 -3.11
N ALA A 59 -3.87 21.34 -3.84
CA ALA A 59 -4.66 21.60 -5.05
C ALA A 59 -5.89 22.45 -4.73
N LYS A 60 -6.60 22.18 -3.62
CA LYS A 60 -7.73 23.03 -3.19
C LYS A 60 -7.29 24.47 -2.93
N ARG A 61 -6.16 24.67 -2.24
CA ARG A 61 -5.63 26.02 -1.97
C ARG A 61 -5.27 26.73 -3.27
N LEU A 62 -4.54 26.06 -4.17
CA LEU A 62 -4.12 26.64 -5.44
C LEU A 62 -5.32 26.99 -6.33
N ASN A 63 -6.34 26.13 -6.37
CA ASN A 63 -7.56 26.42 -7.13
C ASN A 63 -8.30 27.64 -6.56
N ALA A 64 -8.38 27.77 -5.23
CA ALA A 64 -8.98 28.96 -4.62
C ALA A 64 -8.20 30.24 -4.94
N GLU A 65 -6.86 30.18 -4.93
CA GLU A 65 -6.00 31.30 -5.35
C GLU A 65 -6.19 31.63 -6.84
N ALA A 66 -6.35 30.63 -7.70
CA ALA A 66 -6.61 30.83 -9.12
C ALA A 66 -7.99 31.45 -9.37
N ASP A 67 -9.03 30.98 -8.67
CA ASP A 67 -10.38 31.54 -8.75
C ASP A 67 -10.40 33.01 -8.29
N ASP A 68 -9.65 33.36 -7.23
CA ASP A 68 -9.48 34.74 -6.77
C ASP A 68 -8.82 35.61 -7.84
N VAL A 69 -7.70 35.15 -8.44
CA VAL A 69 -7.03 35.88 -9.53
C VAL A 69 -7.94 36.07 -10.74
N LEU A 70 -8.71 35.05 -11.12
CA LEU A 70 -9.67 35.14 -12.23
C LEU A 70 -10.78 36.16 -11.96
N ALA A 71 -11.17 36.36 -10.70
CA ALA A 71 -12.16 37.38 -10.33
C ALA A 71 -11.69 38.82 -10.62
N TYR A 72 -10.39 39.07 -10.73
CA TYR A 72 -9.83 40.37 -11.13
C TYR A 72 -9.62 40.51 -12.65
N GLN A 73 -9.82 39.43 -13.43
CA GLN A 73 -9.64 39.43 -14.89
C GLN A 73 -10.95 39.71 -15.65
N VAL A 74 -12.00 40.20 -14.99
CA VAL A 74 -13.21 40.65 -15.68
C VAL A 74 -12.87 41.95 -16.42
N GLU A 75 -12.69 41.87 -17.74
CA GLU A 75 -12.58 43.06 -18.60
C GLU A 75 -13.88 43.88 -18.56
N PRO A 76 -13.82 45.23 -18.59
CA PRO A 76 -14.99 46.10 -18.66
C PRO A 76 -15.76 46.02 -19.99
#